data_AF-A0A9Q5C868-F1
#
_entry.id   AF-A0A9Q5C868-F1
#
_cell.length_a   1.000
_cell.length_b   1.000
_cell.length_c   1.000
_cell.angle_alpha   90.00
_cell.angle_beta   90.00
_cell.angle_gamma   90.00
#
_symmetry.space_group_name_H-M   'P 1'
#
loop_
_entity.id
_entity.type
_entity.pdbx_description
1 polymer ?
#
loop_
_entity_poly.entity_id
_entity_poly.type
_entity_poly.pdbx_seq_one_letter_code
_entity_poly.pdbx_strand_id
1 'polypeptide(L)'
;MVPSGLKLDNPLWSFALEIYPSVAKPMLSIQSKGGRVNLMLAALWSASEQIEWPDSVPDAIEAWHQKILPIRSQRMSLKPQLNDYPELEALYQHLKGVELNMERVEIAMLHQWLAPKPKAMNLITAQSNLDRVSAGVSDIDQDKDAVLQRLKPQT
;
A
#
# COMPACT_ATOMS: atom_id res chain seq x y z
N MET A 1 -0.45 4.46 -18.43
CA MET A 1 -0.16 5.91 -18.51
C MET A 1 -0.56 6.52 -17.16
N VAL A 2 0.17 7.50 -16.63
CA VAL A 2 -0.26 8.22 -15.41
C VAL A 2 -1.43 9.14 -15.77
N PRO A 3 -2.56 9.13 -15.05
CA PRO A 3 -3.70 9.98 -15.37
C PRO A 3 -3.36 11.47 -15.22
N SER A 4 -4.02 12.31 -16.02
CA SER A 4 -3.89 13.76 -15.92
C SER A 4 -4.50 14.29 -14.62
N GLY A 5 -3.96 15.41 -14.11
CA GLY A 5 -4.46 16.07 -12.91
C GLY A 5 -4.13 15.36 -11.59
N LEU A 6 -3.19 14.40 -11.62
CA LEU A 6 -2.77 13.65 -10.44
C LEU A 6 -2.21 14.58 -9.35
N LYS A 7 -2.71 14.43 -8.12
CA LYS A 7 -2.21 15.16 -6.94
C LYS A 7 -1.48 14.19 -6.01
N LEU A 8 -0.16 14.36 -5.87
CA LEU A 8 0.67 13.52 -5.01
C LEU A 8 0.43 13.77 -3.51
N ASP A 9 0.01 14.98 -3.17
CA ASP A 9 -0.53 15.32 -1.85
C ASP A 9 -2.04 15.25 -1.92
N ASN A 10 -2.60 14.25 -1.24
CA ASN A 10 -4.02 13.95 -1.22
C ASN A 10 -4.41 13.28 0.12
N PRO A 11 -5.70 13.23 0.47
CA PRO A 11 -6.16 12.61 1.72
C PRO A 11 -5.67 11.19 1.96
N LEU A 12 -5.59 10.34 0.93
CA LEU A 12 -5.08 8.98 1.07
C LEU A 12 -3.59 8.95 1.40
N TRP A 13 -2.79 9.85 0.82
CA TRP A 13 -1.37 9.99 1.17
C TRP A 13 -1.18 10.44 2.62
N SER A 14 -1.94 11.44 3.07
CA SER A 14 -1.92 11.89 4.47
C SER A 14 -2.33 10.76 5.43
N PHE A 15 -3.39 10.04 5.10
CA PHE A 15 -3.84 8.86 5.85
C PHE A 15 -2.74 7.79 5.91
N ALA A 16 -2.11 7.45 4.79
CA ALA A 16 -1.05 6.45 4.73
C ALA A 16 0.14 6.83 5.62
N LEU A 17 0.56 8.11 5.62
CA LEU A 17 1.63 8.61 6.48
C LEU A 17 1.30 8.47 7.98
N GLU A 18 0.04 8.68 8.35
CA GLU A 18 -0.43 8.54 9.73
C GLU A 18 -0.46 7.08 10.17
N ILE A 19 -1.08 6.19 9.38
CA ILE A 19 -1.34 4.82 9.82
C ILE A 19 -0.15 3.89 9.65
N TYR A 20 0.64 4.05 8.58
CA TYR A 20 1.64 3.07 8.17
C TYR A 20 2.67 2.74 9.27
N PRO A 21 3.20 3.72 10.05
CA PRO A 21 4.15 3.41 11.13
C PRO A 21 3.61 2.40 12.15
N SER A 22 2.30 2.42 12.43
CA SER A 22 1.67 1.52 13.41
C SER A 22 1.40 0.10 12.87
N VAL A 23 1.28 -0.03 11.54
CA VAL A 23 0.95 -1.30 10.85
C VAL A 23 2.09 -1.83 9.98
N ALA A 24 3.26 -1.18 9.99
CA ALA A 24 4.37 -1.49 9.09
C ALA A 24 4.81 -2.97 9.18
N LYS A 25 4.96 -3.50 10.40
CA LYS A 25 5.42 -4.88 10.60
C LYS A 25 4.48 -5.92 9.96
N PRO A 26 3.18 -5.99 10.31
CA PRO A 26 2.29 -6.94 9.66
C PRO A 26 2.11 -6.67 8.15
N MET A 27 2.11 -5.41 7.70
CA MET A 27 2.03 -5.10 6.27
C MET A 27 3.25 -5.61 5.48
N LEU A 28 4.46 -5.52 6.05
CA LEU A 28 5.66 -6.09 5.43
C LEU A 28 5.63 -7.62 5.41
N SER A 29 5.09 -8.26 6.45
CA SER A 29 4.86 -9.71 6.46
C SER A 29 3.94 -10.12 5.32
N ILE A 30 2.80 -9.43 5.17
CA ILE A 30 1.85 -9.65 4.06
C ILE A 30 2.49 -9.38 2.70
N GLN A 31 3.32 -8.34 2.57
CA GLN A 31 4.04 -8.05 1.33
C GLN A 31 4.98 -9.20 0.92
N SER A 32 5.65 -9.82 1.89
CA SER A 32 6.53 -10.96 1.60
C SER A 32 5.79 -12.20 1.07
N LYS A 33 4.47 -12.27 1.30
CA LYS A 33 3.56 -13.33 0.83
C LYS A 33 2.84 -12.96 -0.47
N GLY A 34 3.18 -11.82 -1.08
CA GLY A 34 2.59 -11.34 -2.33
C GLY A 34 1.52 -10.25 -2.17
N GLY A 35 1.22 -9.82 -0.94
CA GLY A 35 0.30 -8.72 -0.71
C GLY A 35 0.87 -7.35 -1.12
N ARG A 36 -0.04 -6.39 -1.36
CA ARG A 36 0.32 -5.04 -1.83
C ARG A 36 -0.03 -3.98 -0.79
N VAL A 37 1.00 -3.47 -0.12
CA VAL A 37 0.88 -2.45 0.93
C VAL A 37 0.05 -1.25 0.49
N ASN A 38 0.30 -0.69 -0.70
CA ASN A 38 -0.46 0.46 -1.20
C ASN A 38 -1.94 0.16 -1.42
N LEU A 39 -2.28 -1.03 -1.91
CA LEU A 39 -3.69 -1.42 -2.05
C LEU A 39 -4.35 -1.60 -0.67
N MET A 40 -3.64 -2.19 0.29
CA MET A 40 -4.15 -2.34 1.65
C MET A 40 -4.37 -0.99 2.34
N LEU A 41 -3.42 -0.05 2.22
CA LEU A 41 -3.57 1.31 2.74
C LEU A 41 -4.77 2.01 2.10
N ALA A 42 -4.95 1.87 0.77
CA ALA A 42 -6.10 2.39 0.06
C ALA A 42 -7.42 1.73 0.49
N ALA A 43 -7.42 0.43 0.77
CA ALA A 43 -8.58 -0.31 1.25
C ALA A 43 -9.02 0.16 2.65
N LEU A 44 -8.05 0.42 3.54
CA LEU A 44 -8.28 0.97 4.87
C LEU A 44 -8.85 2.39 4.81
N TRP A 45 -8.25 3.27 4.00
CA TRP A 45 -8.76 4.63 3.79
C TRP A 45 -10.16 4.63 3.18
N SER A 46 -10.40 3.77 2.18
CA SER A 46 -11.72 3.64 1.56
C SER A 46 -12.77 3.24 2.61
N ALA A 47 -12.44 2.33 3.53
CA ALA A 47 -13.33 1.97 4.62
C ALA A 47 -13.61 3.17 5.55
N SER A 48 -12.62 4.01 5.87
CA SER A 48 -12.85 5.24 6.65
C SER A 48 -13.73 6.25 5.92
N GLU A 49 -13.73 6.25 4.59
CA GLU A 49 -14.61 7.10 3.77
C GLU A 49 -15.98 6.46 3.45
N GLN A 50 -16.24 5.25 3.98
CA GLN A 50 -17.41 4.42 3.66
C GLN A 50 -17.52 4.06 2.18
N ILE A 51 -16.38 3.89 1.52
CA ILE A 51 -16.23 3.43 0.14
C ILE A 51 -15.89 1.94 0.18
N GLU A 52 -16.73 1.14 -0.49
CA GLU A 52 -16.48 -0.28 -0.69
C GLU A 52 -15.35 -0.51 -1.70
N TRP A 53 -14.44 -1.44 -1.40
CA TRP A 53 -13.38 -1.80 -2.33
C TRP A 53 -13.96 -2.41 -3.61
N PRO A 54 -13.68 -1.86 -4.81
CA PRO A 54 -14.20 -2.39 -6.06
C PRO A 54 -13.58 -3.74 -6.46
N ASP A 55 -14.28 -4.50 -7.30
CA ASP A 55 -13.87 -5.87 -7.68
C ASP A 55 -12.53 -5.93 -8.43
N SER A 56 -12.16 -4.88 -9.17
CA SER A 56 -10.93 -4.85 -9.95
C SER A 56 -10.21 -3.51 -9.86
N VAL A 57 -8.89 -3.60 -9.73
CA VAL A 57 -8.00 -2.45 -9.82
C VAL A 57 -7.80 -2.09 -11.30
N PRO A 58 -7.89 -0.81 -11.69
CA PRO A 58 -7.67 -0.38 -13.07
C PRO A 58 -6.31 -0.81 -13.62
N ASP A 59 -6.28 -1.25 -14.89
CA ASP A 59 -5.06 -1.66 -15.59
C ASP A 59 -3.94 -0.62 -15.56
N ALA A 60 -4.29 0.67 -15.51
CA ALA A 60 -3.30 1.75 -15.41
C ALA A 60 -2.53 1.70 -14.08
N ILE A 61 -3.19 1.38 -12.98
CA ILE A 61 -2.59 1.23 -11.65
C ILE A 61 -1.78 -0.07 -11.62
N GLU A 62 -2.29 -1.16 -12.19
CA GLU A 62 -1.53 -2.41 -12.33
C GLU A 62 -0.26 -2.22 -13.13
N ALA A 63 -0.35 -1.59 -14.30
CA ALA A 63 0.80 -1.29 -15.15
C ALA A 63 1.80 -0.35 -14.46
N TRP A 64 1.35 0.52 -13.55
CA TRP A 64 2.24 1.34 -12.74
C TRP A 64 2.95 0.49 -11.67
N HIS A 65 2.23 -0.39 -10.98
CA HIS A 65 2.78 -1.30 -9.98
C HIS A 65 3.92 -2.16 -10.55
N GLN A 66 3.75 -2.68 -11.77
CA GLN A 66 4.78 -3.46 -12.45
C GLN A 66 6.09 -2.70 -12.67
N LYS A 67 6.07 -1.35 -12.67
CA LYS A 67 7.29 -0.53 -12.73
C LYS A 67 8.00 -0.41 -11.38
N ILE A 68 7.27 -0.58 -10.26
CA ILE A 68 7.83 -0.53 -8.90
C ILE A 68 8.63 -1.80 -8.61
N LEU A 69 8.16 -2.96 -9.09
CA LEU A 69 8.75 -4.26 -8.77
C LEU A 69 10.24 -4.39 -9.11
N PRO A 70 10.75 -3.93 -10.28
CA PRO A 70 12.17 -3.96 -10.58
C PRO A 70 13.02 -3.13 -9.60
N ILE A 71 12.54 -1.94 -9.21
CA ILE A 71 13.25 -1.07 -8.24
C ILE A 71 13.30 -1.75 -6.87
N ARG A 72 12.19 -2.34 -6.43
CA ARG A 72 12.13 -3.11 -5.18
C ARG A 72 13.07 -4.31 -5.21
N SER A 73 13.08 -5.05 -6.32
CA SER A 73 13.96 -6.21 -6.50
C SER A 73 15.44 -5.80 -6.40
N GLN A 74 15.84 -4.72 -7.08
CA GLN A 74 17.20 -4.17 -7.00
C GLN A 74 17.55 -3.72 -5.57
N ARG A 75 16.65 -3.01 -4.88
CA ARG A 75 16.89 -2.60 -3.49
C ARG A 75 17.04 -3.81 -2.56
N MET A 76 16.20 -4.83 -2.74
CA MET A 76 16.23 -6.04 -1.90
C MET A 76 17.45 -6.91 -2.15
N SER A 77 18.01 -6.93 -3.36
CA SER A 77 19.26 -7.65 -3.64
C SER A 77 20.47 -7.00 -2.96
N LEU A 78 20.46 -5.68 -2.73
CA LEU A 78 21.53 -4.98 -2.02
C LEU A 78 21.48 -5.19 -0.50
N LYS A 79 20.29 -5.30 0.09
CA LYS A 79 20.10 -5.39 1.55
C LYS A 79 20.99 -6.42 2.27
N PRO A 80 21.13 -7.68 1.81
CA PRO A 80 22.01 -8.65 2.47
C PRO A 80 23.51 -8.34 2.31
N GLN A 81 23.89 -7.54 1.29
CA GLN A 81 25.29 -7.20 1.00
C GLN A 81 25.82 -6.05 1.88
N LEU A 82 24.94 -5.27 2.52
CA LEU A 82 25.30 -4.08 3.30
C LEU A 82 26.23 -4.37 4.49
N ASN A 83 26.18 -5.60 5.04
CA ASN A 83 27.07 -6.00 6.13
C ASN A 83 28.53 -6.14 5.66
N ASP A 84 28.71 -6.68 4.45
CA ASP A 84 30.03 -6.94 3.86
C ASP A 84 30.57 -5.72 3.10
N TYR A 85 29.67 -4.90 2.54
CA TYR A 85 29.97 -3.73 1.71
C TYR A 85 29.17 -2.49 2.17
N PRO A 86 29.53 -1.84 3.28
CA PRO A 86 28.83 -0.66 3.79
C PRO A 86 28.77 0.52 2.81
N GLU A 87 29.69 0.60 1.84
CA GLU A 87 29.69 1.60 0.76
C GLU A 87 28.44 1.55 -0.13
N LEU A 88 27.73 0.42 -0.14
CA LEU A 88 26.48 0.25 -0.89
C LEU A 88 25.27 0.92 -0.20
N GLU A 89 25.41 1.39 1.05
CA GLU A 89 24.30 1.99 1.81
C GLU A 89 23.70 3.20 1.08
N ALA A 90 24.53 4.06 0.48
CA ALA A 90 24.04 5.21 -0.28
C ALA A 90 23.18 4.79 -1.48
N LEU A 91 23.61 3.76 -2.21
CA LEU A 91 22.83 3.21 -3.33
C LEU A 91 21.51 2.59 -2.86
N TYR A 92 21.53 1.83 -1.76
CA TYR A 92 20.35 1.26 -1.14
C TYR A 92 19.33 2.34 -0.75
N GLN A 93 19.77 3.43 -0.12
CA GLN A 93 18.89 4.54 0.26
C GLN A 93 18.35 5.31 -0.94
N HIS A 94 19.15 5.51 -2.00
CA HIS A 94 18.66 6.13 -3.23
C HIS A 94 17.57 5.28 -3.90
N LEU A 95 17.77 3.96 -4.01
CA LEU A 95 16.74 3.06 -4.55
C LEU A 95 15.49 3.03 -3.68
N LYS A 96 15.64 3.09 -2.35
CA LYS A 96 14.51 3.22 -1.42
C LYS A 96 13.73 4.50 -1.65
N GLY A 97 14.42 5.63 -1.87
CA GLY A 97 13.80 6.90 -2.20
C GLY A 97 13.05 6.87 -3.52
N VAL A 98 13.62 6.23 -4.55
CA VAL A 98 12.94 6.03 -5.85
C VAL A 98 11.69 5.18 -5.66
N GLU A 99 11.79 4.03 -4.97
CA GLU A 99 10.64 3.16 -4.70
C GLU A 99 9.51 3.91 -3.99
N LEU A 100 9.83 4.64 -2.91
CA LEU A 100 8.85 5.42 -2.14
C LEU A 100 8.14 6.47 -3.01
N ASN A 101 8.89 7.17 -3.87
CA ASN A 101 8.29 8.15 -4.79
C ASN A 101 7.36 7.48 -5.81
N MET A 102 7.71 6.28 -6.30
CA MET A 102 6.84 5.52 -7.19
C MET A 102 5.59 5.00 -6.49
N GLU A 103 5.72 4.55 -5.23
CA GLU A 103 4.60 4.15 -4.38
C GLU A 103 3.67 5.33 -4.10
N ARG A 104 4.20 6.53 -3.87
CA ARG A 104 3.40 7.75 -3.70
C ARG A 104 2.58 8.08 -4.96
N VAL A 105 3.13 7.86 -6.15
CA VAL A 105 2.36 7.99 -7.40
C VAL A 105 1.24 6.94 -7.46
N GLU A 106 1.51 5.68 -7.09
CA GLU A 106 0.49 4.62 -7.06
C GLU A 106 -0.66 4.98 -6.09
N ILE A 107 -0.32 5.45 -4.89
CA ILE A 107 -1.28 5.95 -3.90
C ILE A 107 -2.13 7.10 -4.46
N ALA A 108 -1.52 8.06 -5.16
CA ALA A 108 -2.27 9.13 -5.79
C ALA A 108 -3.23 8.63 -6.88
N MET A 109 -2.82 7.61 -7.65
CA MET A 109 -3.69 7.00 -8.67
C MET A 109 -4.86 6.25 -8.02
N LEU A 110 -4.59 5.52 -6.93
CA LEU A 110 -5.62 4.86 -6.12
C LEU A 110 -6.62 5.87 -5.56
N HIS A 111 -6.14 6.98 -5.00
CA HIS A 111 -7.01 8.05 -4.51
C HIS A 111 -7.89 8.63 -5.62
N GLN A 112 -7.32 8.97 -6.79
CA GLN A 112 -8.07 9.51 -7.91
C GLN A 112 -9.14 8.53 -8.43
N TRP A 113 -8.88 7.22 -8.34
CA TRP A 113 -9.82 6.17 -8.71
C TRP A 113 -10.94 5.95 -7.67
N LEU A 114 -10.60 6.00 -6.38
CA LEU A 114 -11.51 5.67 -5.28
C LEU A 114 -12.33 6.87 -4.79
N ALA A 115 -11.75 8.06 -4.68
CA ALA A 115 -12.41 9.24 -4.10
C ALA A 115 -13.76 9.63 -4.75
N PRO A 116 -13.97 9.47 -6.08
CA PRO A 116 -15.26 9.77 -6.70
C PRO A 116 -16.33 8.68 -6.50
N LYS A 117 -15.98 7.53 -5.91
CA LYS A 117 -16.92 6.42 -5.75
C LYS A 117 -18.03 6.79 -4.75
N PRO A 118 -19.26 6.29 -4.97
CA PRO A 118 -20.34 6.53 -4.02
C PRO A 118 -20.02 5.86 -2.68
N LYS A 119 -20.47 6.49 -1.60
CA LYS A 119 -20.46 5.87 -0.28
C LYS A 119 -21.46 4.73 -0.27
N ALA A 120 -21.09 3.61 0.34
CA ALA A 120 -21.96 2.46 0.47
C ALA A 120 -23.17 2.79 1.36
N MET A 121 -24.32 2.18 1.07
CA MET A 121 -25.50 2.27 1.92
C MET A 121 -25.37 1.44 3.20
N ASN A 122 -24.54 0.40 3.15
CA ASN A 122 -24.23 -0.47 4.29
C ASN A 122 -22.89 -0.06 4.91
N LEU A 123 -22.74 -0.32 6.21
CA LEU A 123 -21.49 -0.04 6.92
C LEU A 123 -20.33 -0.82 6.29
N ILE A 124 -19.33 -0.10 5.80
CA ILE A 124 -18.07 -0.69 5.34
C ILE A 124 -17.08 -0.74 6.49
N THR A 125 -16.47 -1.90 6.68
CA THR A 125 -15.44 -2.12 7.70
C THR A 125 -14.06 -2.22 7.05
N ALA A 126 -13.02 -1.91 7.82
CA ALA A 126 -11.64 -2.15 7.40
C ALA A 126 -11.42 -3.63 7.04
N GLN A 127 -12.00 -4.55 7.82
CA GLN A 127 -11.95 -5.99 7.57
C GLN A 127 -12.49 -6.35 6.19
N SER A 128 -13.71 -5.90 5.86
CA SER A 128 -14.36 -6.28 4.59
C SER A 128 -13.60 -5.78 3.35
N ASN A 129 -12.99 -4.59 3.42
CA ASN A 129 -12.15 -4.10 2.33
C ASN A 129 -10.79 -4.81 2.27
N LEU A 130 -10.20 -5.15 3.43
CA LEU A 130 -8.96 -5.93 3.46
C LEU A 130 -9.15 -7.34 2.89
N ASP A 131 -10.26 -8.01 3.17
CA ASP A 131 -10.55 -9.34 2.63
C ASP A 131 -10.64 -9.33 1.11
N ARG A 132 -11.26 -8.28 0.53
CA ARG A 132 -11.37 -8.12 -0.92
C ARG A 132 -10.01 -7.90 -1.58
N VAL A 133 -9.21 -7.01 -1.03
CA VAL A 133 -7.92 -6.65 -1.63
C VAL A 133 -6.88 -7.76 -1.49
N SER A 134 -7.07 -8.68 -0.54
CA SER A 134 -6.17 -9.79 -0.29
C SER A 134 -6.72 -11.16 -0.72
N ALA A 135 -7.79 -11.20 -1.52
CA ALA A 135 -8.52 -12.44 -1.86
C ALA A 135 -7.68 -13.53 -2.59
N GLY A 136 -6.44 -13.23 -2.99
CA GLY A 136 -5.50 -14.19 -3.59
C GLY A 136 -4.20 -14.39 -2.81
N VAL A 137 -4.11 -13.88 -1.57
CA VAL A 137 -2.90 -13.98 -0.75
C VAL A 137 -3.18 -14.96 0.40
N SER A 138 -2.45 -16.07 0.41
CA SER A 138 -2.59 -17.11 1.44
C SER A 138 -1.80 -16.77 2.71
N ASP A 139 -2.19 -17.40 3.83
CA ASP A 139 -1.45 -17.39 5.10
C ASP A 139 -1.22 -16.00 5.73
N ILE A 140 -2.17 -15.08 5.56
CA ILE A 140 -2.08 -13.69 6.06
C ILE A 140 -3.07 -13.34 7.18
N ASP A 141 -3.94 -14.26 7.61
CA ASP A 141 -5.03 -13.92 8.54
C ASP A 141 -4.51 -13.31 9.85
N GLN A 142 -3.46 -13.91 10.45
CA GLN A 142 -2.85 -13.37 11.66
C GLN A 142 -2.26 -11.96 11.45
N ASP A 143 -1.62 -11.71 10.31
CA ASP A 143 -1.04 -10.40 10.01
C ASP A 143 -2.14 -9.36 9.74
N LYS A 144 -3.23 -9.76 9.07
CA LYS A 144 -4.41 -8.92 8.82
C LYS A 144 -5.11 -8.56 10.13
N ASP A 145 -5.29 -9.51 11.03
CA ASP A 145 -5.81 -9.25 12.37
C ASP A 145 -4.93 -8.27 13.14
N ALA A 146 -3.60 -8.41 13.04
CA ALA A 146 -2.66 -7.49 13.65
C ALA A 146 -2.75 -6.07 13.06
N VAL A 147 -3.00 -5.92 11.74
CA VAL A 147 -3.31 -4.61 11.13
C VAL A 147 -4.56 -4.02 11.75
N LEU A 148 -5.64 -4.80 11.84
CA LEU A 148 -6.94 -4.33 12.33
C LEU A 148 -6.93 -3.95 13.81
N GLN A 149 -6.18 -4.68 14.64
CA GLN A 149 -6.02 -4.36 16.06
C GLN A 149 -5.34 -2.99 16.26
N ARG A 150 -4.43 -2.59 15.38
CA ARG A 150 -3.71 -1.30 15.45
C ARG A 150 -4.57 -0.12 15.03
N LEU A 151 -5.65 -0.36 14.28
CA LEU A 151 -6.61 0.66 13.84
C LEU A 151 -7.70 0.95 14.87
N LYS A 152 -7.87 0.08 15.87
CA LYS A 152 -8.79 0.36 16.97
C LYS A 152 -8.19 1.48 17.83
N PRO A 153 -8.97 2.49 18.24
CA PRO A 153 -8.47 3.51 19.17
C PRO A 153 -7.93 2.81 20.41
N GLN A 154 -6.70 3.15 20.80
CA GLN A 154 -6.15 2.71 22.08
C GLN A 154 -6.97 3.38 23.17
N THR A 155 -7.88 2.61 23.78
CA THR A 155 -8.62 2.97 25.00
C THR A 155 -7.68 3.29 26.14
#